data_AF-A0A9D9KBL0-F1
#
_entry.id   AF-A0A9D9KBL0-F1
#
_cell.length_a   1.000
_cell.length_b   1.000
_cell.length_c   1.000
_cell.angle_alpha   90.00
_cell.angle_beta   90.00
_cell.angle_gamma   90.00
#
_symmetry.space_group_name_H-M   'P 1'
#
loop_
_entity.id
_entity.type
_entity.pdbx_description
1 polymer ?
#
loop_
_entity_poly.entity_id
_entity_poly.type
_entity_poly.pdbx_seq_one_letter_code
_entity_poly.pdbx_strand_id
1 'polypeptide(L)' 'MDRSKVVAIVTGVISLVLAVAYLLLVQFLDSRPMRPISPDLSSNGFDDAPVAVIVQNANE' A
#
# COMPACT_ATOMS: atom_id res chain seq x y z
N MET A 1 -13.50 -26.42 -38.83
CA MET A 1 -13.84 -26.10 -37.42
C MET A 1 -14.75 -24.88 -37.43
N ASP A 2 -15.87 -24.93 -36.72
CA ASP A 2 -16.87 -23.86 -36.74
C ASP A 2 -16.26 -22.55 -36.24
N ARG A 3 -16.44 -21.48 -37.01
CA ARG A 3 -15.89 -20.14 -36.77
C ARG A 3 -16.27 -19.63 -35.38
N SER A 4 -17.47 -19.98 -34.93
CA SER A 4 -17.99 -19.67 -33.59
C SER A 4 -17.16 -20.29 -32.46
N LYS A 5 -16.72 -21.55 -32.62
CA LYS A 5 -15.91 -22.23 -31.62
C LYS A 5 -14.51 -21.62 -31.49
N VAL A 6 -13.93 -21.19 -32.62
CA VAL A 6 -12.62 -20.51 -32.62
C VAL A 6 -12.70 -19.17 -31.90
N VAL A 7 -13.73 -18.36 -32.20
CA VAL A 7 -13.92 -17.06 -31.54
C VAL A 7 -14.16 -17.22 -30.03
N ALA A 8 -14.96 -18.20 -29.61
CA ALA A 8 -15.21 -18.47 -28.20
C ALA A 8 -13.92 -18.78 -27.42
N ILE A 9 -13.05 -19.61 -28.01
CA ILE A 9 -11.76 -19.97 -27.41
C ILE A 9 -10.83 -18.76 -27.36
N VAL A 10 -10.71 -18.03 -28.46
CA VAL A 10 -9.83 -16.85 -28.55
C VAL A 10 -10.24 -15.79 -27.53
N THR A 11 -11.53 -15.46 -27.44
CA THR A 11 -12.03 -14.48 -26.45
C THR A 11 -11.78 -14.95 -25.01
N GLY A 12 -11.96 -16.24 -24.72
CA GLY A 12 -11.65 -16.81 -23.41
C GLY A 12 -10.17 -16.68 -23.04
N VAL A 13 -9.28 -17.00 -23.98
CA VAL A 13 -7.82 -16.89 -23.78
C VAL A 13 -7.39 -15.43 -23.62
N ILE A 14 -7.92 -14.50 -24.43
CA ILE A 14 -7.62 -13.07 -24.31
C ILE A 14 -8.01 -12.55 -22.92
N SER A 15 -9.20 -12.89 -22.43
CA SER A 15 -9.66 -12.51 -21.09
C SER A 15 -8.73 -13.04 -20.00
N LEU A 16 -8.32 -14.31 -20.12
CA LEU A 16 -7.40 -14.93 -19.16
C LEU A 16 -6.02 -14.26 -19.16
N VAL A 17 -5.47 -13.98 -20.34
CA VAL A 17 -4.17 -13.29 -20.48
C VAL A 17 -4.25 -11.89 -19.89
N LEU A 18 -5.32 -11.12 -20.18
CA LEU A 18 -5.52 -9.80 -19.59
C LEU A 18 -5.63 -9.86 -18.06
N ALA A 19 -6.37 -10.84 -17.52
CA ALA A 19 -6.52 -11.01 -16.08
C ALA A 19 -5.17 -11.27 -15.39
N VAL A 20 -4.37 -12.18 -15.94
CA VAL A 20 -3.02 -12.47 -15.42
C VAL A 20 -2.11 -11.26 -15.57
N ALA A 21 -2.12 -10.59 -16.72
CA ALA A 21 -1.34 -9.39 -16.96
C ALA A 21 -1.71 -8.26 -15.99
N TYR A 22 -3.00 -8.08 -15.69
CA TYR A 22 -3.47 -7.08 -14.74
C TYR A 22 -2.96 -7.33 -13.33
N LEU A 23 -3.01 -8.59 -12.86
CA LEU A 23 -2.48 -8.94 -11.54
C LEU A 23 -0.97 -8.69 -11.45
N LEU A 24 -0.20 -9.07 -12.47
CA LEU A 24 1.24 -8.80 -12.52
C LEU A 24 1.54 -7.29 -12.57
N LEU A 25 0.76 -6.53 -13.34
CA LEU A 25 0.91 -5.09 -13.45
C LEU A 25 0.62 -4.39 -12.12
N VAL A 26 -0.44 -4.78 -11.42
CA VAL A 26 -0.76 -4.29 -10.07
C VAL A 26 0.38 -4.60 -9.12
N GLN A 27 0.95 -5.81 -9.17
CA GLN A 27 2.08 -6.17 -8.31
C GLN A 27 3.29 -5.27 -8.54
N PHE A 28 3.59 -4.93 -9.79
CA PHE A 28 4.71 -4.05 -10.15
C PHE A 28 4.43 -2.57 -9.82
N LEU A 29 3.17 -2.14 -9.91
CA LEU A 29 2.75 -0.80 -9.49
C LEU A 29 2.68 -0.67 -7.96
N ASP A 30 2.42 -1.78 -7.27
CA ASP A 30 2.33 -1.88 -5.81
C ASP A 30 3.68 -2.08 -5.13
N SER A 31 4.79 -2.22 -5.90
CA SER A 31 6.16 -2.07 -5.38
C SER A 31 6.50 -0.61 -4.99
N ARG A 32 5.58 0.04 -4.27
CA ARG A 32 5.88 1.25 -3.51
C ARG A 32 6.83 0.84 -2.38
N PRO A 33 7.82 1.68 -2.04
CA PRO A 33 8.58 1.46 -0.83
C PRO A 33 7.59 1.52 0.34
N MET A 34 7.27 0.36 0.92
CA MET A 34 6.66 0.32 2.23
C MET A 34 7.67 0.98 3.16
N ARG A 35 7.46 2.27 3.45
CA ARG A 35 8.22 2.95 4.50
C ARG A 35 7.77 2.27 5.79
N PRO A 36 8.64 1.50 6.46
CA PRO A 36 8.30 1.03 7.79
C PRO A 36 7.97 2.26 8.62
N ILE A 37 6.93 2.15 9.45
CA ILE A 37 6.65 3.19 10.43
C ILE A 37 7.95 3.39 11.20
N SER A 38 8.53 4.58 11.11
CA SER A 38 9.76 4.88 11.81
C SER A 38 9.52 4.64 13.30
N PRO A 39 10.41 3.93 14.03
CA PRO A 39 10.28 3.71 15.47
C PRO A 39 10.25 5.01 16.30
N ASP A 40 10.43 6.16 15.66
CA ASP A 40 10.49 7.48 16.26
C ASP A 40 9.18 7.94 16.92
N LEU A 41 8.03 7.31 16.62
CA LEU A 41 6.79 7.51 17.40
C LEU A 41 6.64 6.51 18.56
N SER A 42 7.51 5.52 18.67
CA SER A 42 7.49 4.52 19.76
C SER A 42 8.45 4.84 20.91
N SER A 43 9.34 5.82 20.74
CA SER A 43 10.29 6.22 21.79
C SER A 43 9.91 7.50 22.53
N ASN A 44 9.17 8.46 21.95
CA ASN A 44 8.96 9.77 22.57
C ASN A 44 7.54 10.36 22.40
N GLY A 45 6.50 9.53 22.57
CA GLY A 45 5.10 9.99 22.55
C GLY A 45 4.64 10.79 23.78
N PHE A 46 5.56 11.32 24.61
CA PHE A 46 5.25 12.09 25.83
C PHE A 46 6.02 13.40 25.98
N ASP A 47 6.95 13.73 25.06
CA ASP A 47 7.82 14.92 25.22
C ASP A 47 7.21 16.22 24.66
N ASP A 48 6.05 16.15 24.00
CA ASP A 48 5.38 17.32 23.41
C ASP A 48 4.05 17.68 24.12
N ALA A 49 3.84 17.18 25.35
CA ALA A 49 2.81 17.72 26.23
C ALA A 49 3.41 18.89 27.04
N PRO A 50 2.71 20.04 27.19
CA PRO A 50 3.22 21.26 27.83
C PRO A 50 3.48 21.13 29.35
N VAL A 51 3.61 19.91 29.89
CA VAL A 51 3.82 19.64 31.33
C VAL A 51 5.14 20.23 31.83
N ALA A 52 6.19 20.24 31.00
CA ALA A 52 7.46 20.90 31.35
C ALA A 52 7.31 22.42 31.54
N VAL A 53 6.34 23.05 30.87
CA VAL A 53 6.05 24.49 31.01
C VAL A 53 5.37 24.80 32.35
N ILE A 54 4.54 23.88 32.86
CA ILE A 54 3.82 24.07 34.13
C ILE A 54 4.78 23.91 35.33
N VAL A 55 5.74 22.99 35.25
CA VAL A 55 6.72 22.78 36.34
C VAL A 55 7.77 23.89 36.35
N GLN A 56 8.21 24.42 35.21
CA GLN A 56 9.20 25.51 35.20
C GLN A 56 8.66 26.81 35.82
N ASN A 57 7.37 27.12 35.59
CA ASN A 57 6.70 28.33 36.11
C ASN A 57 6.34 28.23 37.60
N ALA A 58 6.22 27.02 38.17
CA ALA A 58 5.92 26.83 39.58
C ALA A 58 7.13 27.05 40.51
N ASN A 59 8.33 27.27 39.97
CA ASN A 59 9.59 27.34 40.70
C ASN A 59 10.25 28.74 40.65
N GLU A 60 9.53 29.75 40.15
CA GLU A 60 9.92 31.16 40.16
C GLU A 60 9.07 31.96 41.16
#